data_AF-A0A552EB46-F1
#
_entry.id   AF-A0A552EB46-F1
#
_cell.length_a   1.000
_cell.length_b   1.000
_cell.length_c   1.000
_cell.angle_alpha   90.00
_cell.angle_beta   90.00
_cell.angle_gamma   90.00
#
_symmetry.space_group_name_H-M   'P 1'
#
loop_
_entity.id
_entity.type
_entity.pdbx_description
1 polymer ?
#
loop_
_entity_poly.entity_id
_entity_poly.type
_entity_poly.pdbx_seq_one_letter_code
_entity_poly.pdbx_strand_id
1 'polypeptide(L)' 'MKAISLWQPWASLVANGLKLYETRGWPTKYRGVLAIHAAKRPLCKQGKSLISHLMYLLGERSSPLHCGQNPLL' A
#
# COMPACT_ATOMS: atom_id res chain seq x y z
N MET A 1 -13.48 -12.84 -6.56
CA MET A 1 -12.84 -11.54 -6.84
C MET A 1 -11.37 -11.75 -7.17
N LYS A 2 -10.80 -11.08 -8.18
CA LYS A 2 -9.36 -11.14 -8.47
C LYS A 2 -8.65 -10.01 -7.71
N ALA A 3 -7.41 -10.24 -7.30
CA ALA A 3 -6.60 -9.28 -6.59
C ALA A 3 -5.17 -9.24 -7.14
N ILE A 4 -4.53 -8.08 -7.00
CA ILE A 4 -3.11 -7.90 -7.29
C ILE A 4 -2.38 -7.44 -6.04
N SER A 5 -1.32 -8.15 -5.69
CA SER A 5 -0.46 -7.78 -4.56
C SER A 5 0.59 -6.78 -5.01
N LEU A 6 0.64 -5.62 -4.35
CA LEU A 6 1.64 -4.57 -4.55
C LEU A 6 2.39 -4.29 -3.25
N TRP A 7 3.67 -3.96 -3.38
CA TRP A 7 4.44 -3.48 -2.24
C TRP A 7 4.10 -2.03 -1.94
N GLN A 8 4.17 -1.66 -0.66
CA GLN A 8 4.15 -0.25 -0.30
C GLN A 8 5.42 0.45 -0.83
N PRO A 9 5.34 1.71 -1.31
CA PRO A 9 4.16 2.62 -1.30
C PRO A 9 3.14 2.42 -2.43
N TRP A 10 3.44 1.57 -3.40
CA TRP A 10 2.70 1.51 -4.65
C TRP A 10 1.25 1.08 -4.46
N ALA A 11 0.96 0.21 -3.49
CA ALA A 11 -0.41 -0.17 -3.17
C ALA A 11 -1.28 1.05 -2.80
N SER A 12 -0.80 1.89 -1.88
CA SER A 12 -1.54 3.10 -1.47
C SER A 12 -1.64 4.13 -2.59
N LEU A 13 -0.59 4.29 -3.42
CA LEU A 13 -0.61 5.21 -4.56
C LEU A 13 -1.64 4.82 -5.62
N VAL A 14 -1.78 3.53 -5.92
CA VAL A 14 -2.80 3.06 -6.87
C VAL A 14 -4.20 3.21 -6.26
N ALA A 15 -4.37 2.88 -4.97
CA ALA A 15 -5.65 3.05 -4.27
C ALA A 15 -6.12 4.52 -4.23
N ASN A 16 -5.19 5.47 -4.11
CA ASN A 16 -5.45 6.91 -4.15
C ASN A 16 -5.52 7.50 -5.56
N GLY A 17 -5.38 6.69 -6.62
CA GLY A 17 -5.42 7.17 -8.01
C GLY A 17 -4.19 7.98 -8.46
N LEU A 18 -3.14 8.05 -7.64
CA LEU A 18 -1.88 8.76 -7.95
C LEU A 18 -0.96 7.95 -8.86
N LYS A 19 -1.11 6.62 -8.86
CA LYS A 19 -0.42 5.72 -9.78
C LYS A 19 -1.44 4.98 -10.63
N LEU A 20 -1.51 5.35 -11.91
CA LEU A 20 -2.47 4.80 -12.86
C LEU A 20 -2.02 3.48 -13.49
N TYR A 21 -0.71 3.24 -13.58
CA TYR A 21 -0.13 2.11 -14.31
C TYR A 21 0.67 1.19 -13.40
N GLU A 22 0.39 -0.12 -13.48
CA GLU A 22 1.13 -1.19 -12.83
C GLU A 22 1.98 -1.92 -13.88
N THR A 23 3.27 -2.12 -13.60
CA THR A 23 4.22 -2.71 -14.56
C THR A 23 4.76 -4.03 -14.04
N ARG A 24 4.73 -5.06 -14.89
CA ARG A 24 5.28 -6.40 -14.62
C ARG A 24 5.99 -6.96 -15.85
N GLY A 25 6.91 -7.88 -15.62
CA GLY A 25 7.64 -8.56 -16.70
C GLY A 25 6.81 -9.56 -17.50
N TRP A 26 5.58 -9.86 -17.07
CA TRP A 26 4.65 -10.73 -17.79
C TRP A 26 3.31 -10.03 -18.07
N PRO A 27 2.64 -10.37 -19.18
CA PRO A 27 1.33 -9.80 -19.50
C PRO A 27 0.20 -10.47 -18.69
N THR A 28 -0.89 -9.73 -18.47
CA THR A 28 -2.15 -10.28 -17.96
C THR A 28 -3.31 -9.95 -18.90
N LYS A 29 -4.09 -10.97 -19.26
CA LYS A 29 -5.30 -10.84 -20.11
C LYS A 29 -6.53 -10.36 -19.34
N TYR A 30 -6.45 -10.25 -18.01
CA TYR A 30 -7.60 -9.90 -17.16
C TYR A 30 -8.08 -8.46 -17.41
N ARG A 31 -9.40 -8.27 -17.49
CA ARG A 31 -10.07 -6.96 -17.59
C ARG A 31 -11.29 -6.97 -16.66
N GLY A 32 -11.49 -5.90 -15.88
CA GLY A 32 -12.57 -5.79 -14.90
C GLY A 32 -12.09 -5.31 -13.53
N VAL A 33 -12.97 -5.40 -12.53
CA VAL A 33 -12.71 -4.95 -11.15
C VAL A 33 -11.60 -5.79 -10.51
N LEU A 34 -10.52 -5.11 -10.10
CA LEU A 34 -9.34 -5.74 -9.51
C LEU A 34 -9.11 -5.17 -8.11
N ALA A 35 -9.10 -6.02 -7.09
CA ALA A 35 -8.76 -5.60 -5.74
C ALA A 35 -7.25 -5.37 -5.59
N ILE A 36 -6.86 -4.38 -4.80
CA ILE A 36 -5.47 -4.08 -4.48
C ILE A 36 -5.15 -4.67 -3.11
N HIS A 37 -4.13 -5.52 -3.03
CA HIS A 37 -3.62 -6.04 -1.77
C HIS A 37 -2.27 -5.39 -1.43
N ALA A 38 -2.18 -4.74 -0.28
CA ALA A 38 -0.92 -4.24 0.26
C ALA A 38 -0.12 -5.38 0.90
N ALA A 39 0.95 -5.82 0.23
CA ALA A 39 1.75 -6.93 0.72
C ALA A 39 2.51 -6.58 2.01
N LYS A 40 2.59 -7.55 2.93
CA LYS A 40 3.32 -7.43 4.19
C LYS A 40 4.83 -7.56 3.96
N ARG A 41 5.48 -6.45 3.60
CA ARG A 41 6.95 -6.36 3.51
C ARG A 41 7.47 -5.20 4.37
N PRO A 42 8.58 -5.38 5.10
CA PRO A 42 9.22 -4.27 5.80
C PRO A 42 9.74 -3.24 4.79
N LEU A 43 9.28 -2.00 4.94
CA LEU A 43 9.89 -0.84 4.29
C LEU A 43 11.26 -0.55 4.91
N CYS A 44 12.21 -0.06 4.12
CA CYS A 44 13.41 0.55 4.67
C CYS A 44 13.05 1.79 5.51
N LYS A 45 13.89 2.17 6.49
CA LYS A 45 13.58 3.27 7.43
C LYS A 45 13.27 4.58 6.70
N GLN A 46 14.03 4.91 5.66
CA GLN A 46 13.84 6.08 4.81
C GLN A 46 12.51 6.04 4.03
N GLY A 47 12.09 4.85 3.57
CA GLY A 47 10.81 4.66 2.90
C GLY A 47 9.62 4.89 3.84
N LYS A 48 9.74 4.56 5.13
CA LYS A 48 8.66 4.76 6.10
C LYS A 48 8.36 6.23 6.36
N SER A 49 9.39 7.08 6.51
CA SER A 49 9.19 8.51 6.80
C SER A 49 8.51 9.24 5.65
N LEU A 50 8.93 8.97 4.40
CA LEU A 50 8.33 9.58 3.21
C LEU A 50 6.87 9.15 3.03
N ILE A 51 6.58 7.86 3.23
CA ILE A 51 5.21 7.34 3.07
C ILE A 51 4.30 7.89 4.17
N SER A 52 4.77 7.92 5.42
CA SER A 52 4.04 8.55 6.53
C SER A 52 3.67 9.99 6.20
N HIS A 53 4.62 10.77 5.70
CA HIS A 53 4.39 12.18 5.38
C HIS A 53 3.45 12.33 4.18
N LEU A 54 3.63 11.52 3.14
CA LEU A 54 2.75 11.52 1.98
C LEU A 54 1.31 11.16 2.36
N MET A 55 1.11 10.11 3.17
CA MET A 55 -0.23 9.73 3.64
C MET A 55 -0.87 10.83 4.49
N TYR A 56 -0.09 11.51 5.35
CA TYR A 56 -0.56 12.67 6.10
C TYR A 56 -1.03 13.81 5.18
N LEU A 57 -0.25 14.15 4.15
CA LEU A 57 -0.61 15.18 3.17
C LEU A 57 -1.84 14.81 2.34
N LEU A 58 -2.04 13.52 2.07
CA LEU A 58 -3.21 13.01 1.36
C LEU A 58 -4.48 12.96 2.22
N GLY A 59 -4.41 13.38 3.49
CA GLY A 59 -5.57 13.44 4.39
C GLY A 59 -6.05 12.05 4.86
N GLU A 60 -5.26 11.01 4.60
CA GLU A 60 -5.56 9.65 5.05
C GLU A 60 -5.30 9.57 6.55
N ARG A 61 -6.39 9.70 7.34
CA ARG A 61 -6.44 9.28 8.76
C ARG A 61 -6.32 7.76 8.86
N SER A 62 -5.21 7.20 8.37
CA SER A 62 -4.77 5.90 8.86
C SER A 62 -4.14 6.15 10.22
N SER A 63 -4.97 6.02 11.26
CA SER A 63 -4.51 5.74 12.61
C SER A 63 -3.31 4.79 12.52
N PRO A 64 -2.18 5.09 13.18
CA PRO A 64 -1.01 4.23 13.11
C PRO A 64 -1.48 2.82 13.48
N LEU A 65 -1.07 1.84 12.67
CA LEU A 65 -1.19 0.43 12.97
C LEU A 65 -0.61 0.17 14.36
N HIS A 66 -1.40 0.40 15.41
CA HIS A 66 -1.24 -0.20 16.72
C HIS A 66 -1.75 -1.63 16.57
N CYS A 67 -0.99 -2.41 15.81
CA CYS A 67 -0.96 -3.84 16.03
C CYS A 67 -0.24 -4.02 17.38
N GLY A 68 -1.03 -4.10 18.45
CA GLY A 68 -0.67 -4.58 19.77
C GLY A 68 0.77 -4.32 20.24
N GLN A 69 1.02 -3.13 20.79
CA GLN A 69 1.80 -3.11 22.02
C GLN A 69 0.77 -3.34 23.14
N ASN A 70 0.76 -4.55 23.68
CA ASN A 70 0.26 -4.77 25.03
C ASN A 70 1.46 -4.55 25.97
N PRO A 71 1.64 -3.37 26.59
CA PRO A 71 2.36 -3.33 27.85
C PRO A 71 1.40 -3.88 28.91
N LEU A 72 1.87 -4.84 29.72
CA LEU A 72 1.14 -5.60 30.74
C LEU A 72 0.65 -7.00 30.28
N LEU A 73 1.62 -7.86 29.97
CA LEU A 73 1.93 -9.08 30.73
C LEU A 73 3.37 -9.51 30.42
#